data_AF-A0A8S0T9N5-F1
#
_entry.id   AF-A0A8S0T9N5-F1
#
_cell.length_a   1.000
_cell.length_b   1.000
_cell.length_c   1.000
_cell.angle_alpha   90.00
_cell.angle_beta   90.00
_cell.angle_gamma   90.00
#
_symmetry.space_group_name_H-M   'P 1'
#
loop_
_entity.id
_entity.type
_entity.pdbx_description
1 polymer ?
#
loop_
_entity_poly.entity_id
_entity_poly.type
_entity_poly.pdbx_seq_one_letter_code
_entity_poly.pdbx_strand_id
1 'polypeptide(L)'
;MKLCNRGADGHRIFILLFLISIPLFFIPTANTQLLDSCSTAADCGSGLYCGNCPSLGKTQPFCTRGQATIPTSIVSGLPFNKYTWLMTHNAFSIVDAPLLTGSQRITFYNQEDSVTNQLTNGVRGLMLDMYDFQNDIWLCHSFRGQCYNFTSFEPAINTLKEVEAFMTKNPSEIVTIIIEDYVHSPKGLTRVFSDAGLDKYWYPVEKMPKKGQNWPTVNDMVQNNHRLLVFTSDSSKESGEGIAYQWRYMVENESGDPGVVPGSCSNRKESKPLNSRSSSLFLMNYFPTIPVQNEACKEHSSPLADMAGTCYKSAGNVIPNFVAVNFYMRSDGGGVFDVVDRMNGQSLCGCSTVTSCQAGAPFGSCKTINASNTTPATPGSAGSFSGSVQLTGAASTVNIPSIFVLCLFPFLITFYLL
;
A
#
# COMPACT_ATOMS: atom_id res chain seq x y z
N MET A 1 6.15 5.20 -102.04
CA MET A 1 7.50 4.62 -101.88
C MET A 1 7.37 3.50 -100.85
N LYS A 2 7.82 2.31 -101.25
CA LYS A 2 7.86 0.98 -100.60
C LYS A 2 7.86 0.88 -99.05
N LEU A 3 7.15 -0.19 -98.59
CA LEU A 3 7.46 -1.17 -97.53
C LEU A 3 7.44 -0.65 -96.06
N CYS A 4 6.96 -1.35 -95.02
CA CYS A 4 6.76 -2.79 -94.79
C CYS A 4 5.78 -3.08 -93.62
N ASN A 5 5.45 -4.36 -93.48
CA ASN A 5 4.39 -5.01 -92.70
C ASN A 5 4.81 -5.44 -91.26
N ARG A 6 3.83 -5.96 -90.49
CA ARG A 6 3.89 -6.73 -89.20
C ARG A 6 3.73 -5.92 -87.90
N GLY A 7 2.98 -6.36 -86.89
CA GLY A 7 2.28 -7.63 -86.65
C GLY A 7 1.48 -7.52 -85.33
N ALA A 8 0.46 -8.36 -85.18
CA ALA A 8 -0.36 -8.49 -83.98
C ALA A 8 0.43 -9.18 -82.85
N ASP A 9 0.24 -8.77 -81.60
CA ASP A 9 0.46 -9.66 -80.44
C ASP A 9 -0.37 -9.24 -79.21
N GLY A 10 -0.90 -10.27 -78.56
CA GLY A 10 -1.98 -10.20 -77.57
C GLY A 10 -1.58 -9.69 -76.19
N HIS A 11 -2.58 -9.14 -75.50
CA HIS A 11 -2.48 -8.75 -74.10
C HIS A 11 -2.28 -9.98 -73.20
N ARG A 12 -1.10 -10.10 -72.58
CA ARG A 12 -0.86 -10.99 -71.44
C ARG A 12 -1.00 -10.20 -70.15
N ILE A 13 -2.09 -10.44 -69.41
CA ILE A 13 -2.30 -9.93 -68.05
C ILE A 13 -1.42 -10.78 -67.11
N PHE A 14 -0.40 -10.17 -66.53
CA PHE A 14 0.39 -10.76 -65.44
C PHE A 14 -0.38 -10.57 -64.13
N ILE A 15 -0.94 -11.65 -63.58
CA ILE A 15 -1.50 -11.67 -62.23
C ILE A 15 -0.33 -11.86 -61.25
N LEU A 16 0.07 -10.78 -60.58
CA LEU A 16 0.98 -10.83 -59.43
C LEU A 16 0.22 -11.38 -58.21
N LEU A 17 0.50 -12.62 -57.85
CA LEU A 17 0.09 -13.21 -56.57
C LEU A 17 0.93 -12.59 -55.44
N PHE A 18 0.37 -11.61 -54.73
CA PHE A 18 0.90 -11.16 -53.46
C PHE A 18 0.64 -12.23 -52.39
N LEU A 19 1.70 -12.95 -51.99
CA LEU A 19 1.72 -13.73 -50.76
C LEU A 19 1.67 -12.76 -49.58
N ILE A 20 0.47 -12.50 -49.06
CA ILE A 20 0.28 -11.78 -47.81
C ILE A 20 0.68 -12.76 -46.70
N SER A 21 1.91 -12.61 -46.19
CA SER A 21 2.30 -13.19 -44.91
C SER A 21 1.51 -12.48 -43.82
N ILE A 22 0.40 -13.09 -43.39
CA ILE A 22 -0.35 -12.66 -42.21
C ILE A 22 0.61 -12.82 -41.02
N PRO A 23 1.00 -11.74 -40.31
CA PRO A 23 1.69 -11.92 -39.06
C PRO A 23 0.70 -12.60 -38.12
N LEU A 24 1.04 -13.80 -37.67
CA LEU A 24 0.41 -14.39 -36.50
C LEU A 24 0.60 -13.39 -35.36
N PHE A 25 -0.44 -12.60 -35.07
CA PHE A 25 -0.54 -11.88 -33.82
C PHE A 25 -0.58 -12.95 -32.74
N PHE A 26 0.58 -13.22 -32.14
CA PHE A 26 0.64 -13.84 -30.83
C PHE A 26 -0.16 -12.92 -29.91
N ILE A 27 -1.38 -13.32 -29.57
CA ILE A 27 -2.05 -12.83 -28.38
C ILE A 27 -1.13 -13.30 -27.24
N PRO A 28 -0.44 -12.40 -26.50
CA PRO A 28 0.34 -12.85 -25.38
C PRO A 28 -0.67 -13.28 -24.33
N THR A 29 -0.91 -14.58 -24.22
CA THR A 29 -1.44 -15.15 -22.99
C THR A 29 -0.38 -14.81 -21.94
N ALA A 30 -0.64 -13.83 -21.08
CA ALA A 30 0.23 -13.47 -19.97
C ALA A 30 0.33 -14.67 -19.02
N ASN A 31 1.27 -15.57 -19.35
CA ASN A 31 1.55 -16.82 -18.66
C ASN A 31 2.81 -16.70 -17.79
N THR A 32 3.41 -15.50 -17.69
CA THR A 32 4.61 -15.33 -16.88
C THR A 32 4.23 -15.32 -15.40
N GLN A 33 5.01 -16.06 -14.64
CA GLN A 33 4.83 -16.28 -13.21
C GLN A 33 5.69 -15.31 -12.41
N LEU A 34 5.50 -15.29 -11.09
CA LEU A 34 6.38 -14.54 -10.19
C LEU A 34 7.86 -14.92 -10.46
N LEU A 35 8.71 -13.91 -10.50
CA LEU A 35 10.15 -13.95 -10.81
C LEU A 35 10.53 -14.19 -12.28
N ASP A 36 9.57 -14.42 -13.17
CA ASP A 36 9.86 -14.45 -14.61
C ASP A 36 10.25 -13.06 -15.11
N SER A 37 11.14 -13.00 -16.10
CA SER A 37 11.53 -11.74 -16.73
C SER A 37 10.35 -11.08 -17.43
N CYS A 38 10.30 -9.74 -17.38
CA CYS A 38 9.29 -8.94 -18.04
C CYS A 38 9.92 -7.68 -18.64
N SER A 39 9.20 -7.04 -19.56
CA SER A 39 9.56 -5.75 -20.16
C SER A 39 8.45 -4.72 -19.97
N THR A 40 7.19 -5.17 -19.94
CA THR A 40 6.01 -4.34 -19.77
C THR A 40 5.09 -4.89 -18.68
N ALA A 41 4.21 -4.04 -18.16
CA ALA A 41 3.20 -4.47 -17.18
C ALA A 41 2.27 -5.58 -17.72
N ALA A 42 2.03 -5.62 -19.04
CA ALA A 42 1.16 -6.63 -19.66
C ALA A 42 1.81 -8.02 -19.76
N ASP A 43 3.12 -8.12 -19.55
CA ASP A 43 3.82 -9.40 -19.62
C ASP A 43 3.49 -10.29 -18.42
N CYS A 44 3.25 -9.67 -17.26
CA CYS A 44 3.00 -10.32 -15.98
C CYS A 44 1.57 -10.83 -15.83
N GLY A 45 1.41 -12.00 -15.20
CA GLY A 45 0.09 -12.56 -14.88
C GLY A 45 -0.75 -11.69 -13.94
N SER A 46 -2.04 -12.01 -13.79
CA SER A 46 -2.96 -11.24 -12.94
C SER A 46 -2.47 -11.14 -11.48
N GLY A 47 -2.51 -9.93 -10.93
CA GLY A 47 -2.03 -9.64 -9.57
C GLY A 47 -0.50 -9.54 -9.45
N LEU A 48 0.22 -9.59 -10.57
CA LEU A 48 1.66 -9.36 -10.65
C LEU A 48 1.95 -8.01 -11.32
N TYR A 49 3.14 -7.49 -11.05
CA TYR A 49 3.64 -6.21 -11.51
C TYR A 49 5.06 -6.35 -12.04
N CYS A 50 5.35 -5.74 -13.19
CA CYS A 50 6.70 -5.76 -13.78
C CYS A 50 7.57 -4.69 -13.11
N GLY A 51 8.49 -5.11 -12.26
CA GLY A 51 9.35 -4.24 -11.47
C GLY A 51 10.79 -4.74 -11.42
N ASN A 52 11.67 -4.04 -10.70
CA ASN A 52 13.05 -4.46 -10.48
C ASN A 52 13.49 -4.15 -9.04
N CYS A 53 14.67 -4.63 -8.65
CA CYS A 53 15.26 -4.30 -7.35
C CYS A 53 16.77 -4.01 -7.45
N PRO A 54 17.15 -2.79 -7.87
CA PRO A 54 18.54 -2.42 -8.08
C PRO A 54 19.42 -2.50 -6.82
N SER A 55 18.86 -2.21 -5.63
CA SER A 55 19.57 -2.29 -4.35
C SER A 55 20.03 -3.71 -3.97
N LEU A 56 19.49 -4.73 -4.64
CA LEU A 56 19.93 -6.13 -4.56
C LEU A 56 20.66 -6.62 -5.82
N GLY A 57 21.04 -5.71 -6.73
CA GLY A 57 21.68 -6.05 -8.01
C GLY A 57 20.73 -6.65 -9.06
N LYS A 58 19.42 -6.73 -8.78
CA LYS A 58 18.39 -7.20 -9.73
C LYS A 58 17.93 -6.02 -10.59
N THR A 59 18.76 -5.60 -11.55
CA THR A 59 18.50 -4.41 -12.39
C THR A 59 17.54 -4.66 -13.55
N GLN A 60 17.49 -5.89 -14.07
CA GLN A 60 16.56 -6.29 -15.11
C GLN A 60 15.14 -6.46 -14.54
N PRO A 61 14.08 -6.06 -15.27
CA PRO A 61 12.72 -6.21 -14.76
C PRO A 61 12.24 -7.67 -14.72
N PHE A 62 11.45 -7.99 -13.71
CA PHE A 62 10.82 -9.28 -13.50
C PHE A 62 9.45 -9.12 -12.81
N CYS A 63 8.61 -10.14 -12.91
CA CYS A 63 7.29 -10.11 -12.31
C CYS A 63 7.39 -10.26 -10.79
N THR A 64 6.91 -9.23 -10.09
CA THR A 64 6.77 -9.15 -8.64
C THR A 64 5.29 -9.20 -8.28
N ARG A 65 4.97 -9.47 -7.02
CA ARG A 65 3.58 -9.46 -6.57
C ARG A 65 3.09 -8.02 -6.43
N GLY A 66 1.91 -7.74 -6.97
CA GLY A 66 1.29 -6.41 -6.98
C GLY A 66 -0.09 -6.34 -6.33
N GLN A 67 -0.57 -7.45 -5.76
CA GLN A 67 -1.90 -7.50 -5.16
C GLN A 67 -1.95 -8.43 -3.94
N ALA A 68 -2.61 -7.97 -2.88
CA ALA A 68 -2.82 -8.74 -1.66
C ALA A 68 -3.89 -9.82 -1.84
N THR A 69 -3.73 -10.94 -1.12
CA THR A 69 -4.86 -11.86 -0.90
C THR A 69 -5.77 -11.24 0.16
N ILE A 70 -7.07 -11.16 -0.08
CA ILE A 70 -8.01 -10.67 0.93
C ILE A 70 -8.33 -11.81 1.91
N PRO A 71 -7.83 -11.80 3.16
CA PRO A 71 -7.86 -12.98 4.02
C PRO A 71 -9.28 -13.38 4.43
N THR A 72 -10.20 -12.43 4.54
CA THR A 72 -11.62 -12.66 4.86
C THR A 72 -12.37 -13.41 3.77
N SER A 73 -11.88 -13.39 2.52
CA SER A 73 -12.44 -14.17 1.42
C SER A 73 -12.10 -15.67 1.52
N ILE A 74 -11.07 -16.02 2.31
CA ILE A 74 -10.60 -17.40 2.49
C ILE A 74 -11.04 -17.93 3.86
N VAL A 75 -10.77 -17.18 4.93
CA VAL A 75 -11.17 -17.50 6.30
C VAL A 75 -12.02 -16.35 6.82
N SER A 76 -13.34 -16.54 6.83
CA SER A 76 -14.31 -15.53 7.27
C SER A 76 -14.80 -15.78 8.70
N GLY A 77 -15.56 -14.84 9.25
CA GLY A 77 -16.26 -15.02 10.54
C GLY A 77 -15.39 -14.93 11.79
N LEU A 78 -14.12 -14.49 11.68
CA LEU A 78 -13.26 -14.26 12.83
C LEU A 78 -13.34 -12.80 13.31
N PRO A 79 -13.01 -12.52 14.58
CA PRO A 79 -12.83 -11.16 15.09
C PRO A 79 -11.86 -10.34 14.24
N PHE A 80 -12.14 -9.04 14.04
CA PHE A 80 -11.28 -8.14 13.25
C PHE A 80 -9.79 -8.19 13.68
N ASN A 81 -9.54 -8.27 14.98
CA ASN A 81 -8.20 -8.36 15.54
C ASN A 81 -7.53 -9.74 15.43
N LYS A 82 -8.07 -10.67 14.63
CA LYS A 82 -7.38 -11.90 14.22
C LYS A 82 -6.66 -11.77 12.88
N TYR A 83 -7.06 -10.80 12.07
CA TYR A 83 -6.49 -10.58 10.75
C TYR A 83 -5.29 -9.65 10.81
N THR A 84 -4.37 -9.86 9.86
CA THR A 84 -3.31 -8.94 9.51
C THR A 84 -3.68 -8.21 8.22
N TRP A 85 -3.54 -6.89 8.23
CA TRP A 85 -3.86 -5.99 7.13
C TRP A 85 -2.61 -5.24 6.67
N LEU A 86 -2.44 -5.11 5.36
CA LEU A 86 -1.44 -4.20 4.80
C LEU A 86 -1.87 -2.75 5.06
N MET A 87 -0.92 -1.96 5.56
CA MET A 87 -1.07 -0.53 5.80
C MET A 87 0.03 0.25 5.05
N THR A 88 -0.34 1.40 4.49
CA THR A 88 0.62 2.31 3.85
C THR A 88 0.89 3.51 4.75
N HIS A 89 2.18 3.76 5.01
CA HIS A 89 2.64 4.94 5.75
C HIS A 89 2.54 6.19 4.87
N ASN A 90 1.97 7.27 5.41
CA ASN A 90 1.73 8.52 4.68
C ASN A 90 1.16 8.29 3.29
N ALA A 91 -0.01 7.63 3.24
CA ALA A 91 -0.62 7.10 2.03
C ALA A 91 -0.84 8.14 0.93
N PHE A 92 -0.99 9.41 1.31
CA PHE A 92 -1.18 10.55 0.40
C PHE A 92 0.12 11.13 -0.17
N SER A 93 1.27 10.77 0.42
CA SER A 93 2.59 11.31 0.08
C SER A 93 3.12 10.61 -1.17
N ILE A 94 2.53 10.94 -2.32
CA ILE A 94 2.73 10.23 -3.59
C ILE A 94 3.78 10.94 -4.45
N VAL A 95 4.71 10.17 -5.03
CA VAL A 95 5.66 10.65 -6.03
C VAL A 95 4.91 11.33 -7.18
N ASP A 96 5.44 12.47 -7.65
CA ASP A 96 4.85 13.28 -8.73
C ASP A 96 3.42 13.80 -8.46
N ALA A 97 2.94 13.78 -7.22
CA ALA A 97 1.64 14.36 -6.88
C ALA A 97 1.56 15.84 -7.31
N PRO A 98 0.44 16.32 -7.88
CA PRO A 98 0.30 17.69 -8.35
C PRO A 98 0.66 18.75 -7.31
N LEU A 99 1.24 19.87 -7.76
CA LEU A 99 1.57 21.02 -6.89
C LEU A 99 0.37 21.96 -6.78
N LEU A 100 -0.49 21.75 -5.78
CA LEU A 100 -1.74 22.53 -5.64
C LEU A 100 -1.54 23.95 -5.09
N THR A 101 -0.45 24.19 -4.36
CA THR A 101 -0.12 25.50 -3.76
C THR A 101 0.81 26.35 -4.63
N GLY A 102 1.21 25.84 -5.80
CA GLY A 102 2.14 26.50 -6.72
C GLY A 102 3.60 26.58 -6.25
N SER A 103 3.89 26.17 -5.01
CA SER A 103 5.27 26.08 -4.50
C SER A 103 5.89 24.75 -4.90
N GLN A 104 7.20 24.75 -5.17
CA GLN A 104 7.94 23.50 -5.34
C GLN A 104 7.87 22.69 -4.04
N ARG A 105 7.48 21.42 -4.13
CA ARG A 105 7.43 20.53 -2.99
C ARG A 105 8.85 20.10 -2.60
N ILE A 106 9.20 20.31 -1.33
CA ILE A 106 10.48 19.95 -0.70
C ILE A 106 10.14 19.14 0.56
N THR A 107 9.85 17.87 0.33
CA THR A 107 9.58 16.90 1.39
C THR A 107 9.85 15.48 0.87
N PHE A 108 9.64 14.48 1.70
CA PHE A 108 9.80 13.08 1.34
C PHE A 108 8.50 12.51 0.76
N TYR A 109 8.65 11.49 -0.09
CA TYR A 109 7.54 10.75 -0.69
C TYR A 109 7.52 9.33 -0.14
N ASN A 110 6.33 8.80 0.09
CA ASN A 110 6.15 7.51 0.73
C ASN A 110 5.52 6.48 -0.20
N GLN A 111 4.76 6.90 -1.21
CA GLN A 111 4.04 5.99 -2.10
C GLN A 111 4.18 6.41 -3.57
N GLU A 112 3.86 5.50 -4.49
CA GLU A 112 3.82 5.77 -5.95
C GLU A 112 2.40 5.68 -6.51
N ASP A 113 1.50 5.05 -5.78
CA ASP A 113 0.11 4.84 -6.18
C ASP A 113 -0.81 5.84 -5.50
N SER A 114 -1.88 6.24 -6.22
CA SER A 114 -3.03 6.90 -5.60
C SER A 114 -3.63 6.06 -4.47
N VAL A 115 -4.36 6.71 -3.56
CA VAL A 115 -5.04 5.99 -2.48
C VAL A 115 -6.07 5.00 -3.04
N THR A 116 -6.76 5.35 -4.13
CA THR A 116 -7.62 4.43 -4.88
C THR A 116 -6.87 3.17 -5.32
N ASN A 117 -5.67 3.30 -5.86
CA ASN A 117 -4.87 2.17 -6.33
C ASN A 117 -4.34 1.34 -5.15
N GLN A 118 -3.86 1.98 -4.08
CA GLN A 118 -3.47 1.31 -2.84
C GLN A 118 -4.60 0.39 -2.32
N LEU A 119 -5.82 0.93 -2.20
CA LEU A 119 -6.99 0.16 -1.76
C LEU A 119 -7.36 -0.96 -2.75
N THR A 120 -7.29 -0.68 -4.06
CA THR A 120 -7.56 -1.67 -5.12
C THR A 120 -6.56 -2.84 -5.07
N ASN A 121 -5.30 -2.55 -4.76
CA ASN A 121 -4.23 -3.55 -4.64
C ASN A 121 -4.26 -4.31 -3.30
N GLY A 122 -5.23 -4.01 -2.44
CA GLY A 122 -5.51 -4.78 -1.22
C GLY A 122 -4.98 -4.15 0.07
N VAL A 123 -4.48 -2.91 0.03
CA VAL A 123 -4.24 -2.12 1.25
C VAL A 123 -5.57 -1.92 1.98
N ARG A 124 -5.58 -2.09 3.31
CA ARG A 124 -6.77 -1.88 4.16
C ARG A 124 -6.49 -0.98 5.36
N GLY A 125 -5.26 -0.51 5.50
CA GLY A 125 -4.85 0.51 6.46
C GLY A 125 -4.21 1.70 5.75
N LEU A 126 -4.54 2.93 6.15
CA LEU A 126 -3.93 4.15 5.63
C LEU A 126 -3.46 5.01 6.81
N MET A 127 -2.20 5.45 6.79
CA MET A 127 -1.72 6.47 7.72
C MET A 127 -1.74 7.84 7.04
N LEU A 128 -2.30 8.84 7.72
CA LEU A 128 -2.52 10.19 7.19
C LEU A 128 -2.09 11.24 8.21
N ASP A 129 -1.11 12.07 7.86
CA ASP A 129 -0.76 13.25 8.64
C ASP A 129 -1.67 14.42 8.25
N MET A 130 -2.51 14.87 9.18
CA MET A 130 -3.52 15.92 8.94
C MET A 130 -3.21 17.20 9.71
N TYR A 131 -3.31 18.34 9.03
CA TYR A 131 -2.97 19.66 9.57
C TYR A 131 -4.06 20.69 9.26
N ASP A 132 -4.21 21.69 10.14
CA ASP A 132 -4.86 22.94 9.75
C ASP A 132 -3.96 23.72 8.77
N PHE A 133 -4.47 24.01 7.57
CA PHE A 133 -3.73 24.76 6.56
C PHE A 133 -4.67 25.45 5.56
N GLN A 134 -4.34 26.69 5.17
CA GLN A 134 -5.16 27.48 4.24
C GLN A 134 -6.67 27.52 4.59
N ASN A 135 -7.00 27.59 5.89
CA ASN A 135 -8.37 27.56 6.42
C ASN A 135 -9.17 26.27 6.14
N ASP A 136 -8.47 25.15 5.91
CA ASP A 136 -9.05 23.83 5.69
C ASP A 136 -8.16 22.74 6.33
N ILE A 137 -8.56 21.47 6.26
CA ILE A 137 -7.76 20.32 6.68
C ILE A 137 -6.97 19.78 5.50
N TRP A 138 -5.65 19.75 5.64
CA TRP A 138 -4.74 19.32 4.59
C TRP A 138 -3.89 18.13 5.01
N LEU A 139 -3.46 17.39 4.01
CA LEU A 139 -2.47 16.33 4.12
C LEU A 139 -1.09 16.91 3.79
N CYS A 140 -0.16 16.81 4.74
CA CYS A 140 1.16 17.41 4.61
C CYS A 140 2.22 16.48 5.21
N HIS A 141 3.35 16.29 4.51
CA HIS A 141 4.50 15.61 5.09
C HIS A 141 5.43 16.67 5.66
N SER A 142 5.18 17.09 6.90
CA SER A 142 5.72 18.33 7.46
C SER A 142 6.41 18.13 8.81
N PHE A 143 6.77 19.23 9.48
CA PHE A 143 7.50 19.19 10.75
C PHE A 143 7.00 20.25 11.73
N ARG A 144 7.26 20.05 13.02
CA ARG A 144 6.89 20.97 14.13
C ARG A 144 5.39 21.24 14.23
N GLY A 145 4.56 20.29 13.80
CA GLY A 145 3.10 20.41 13.85
C GLY A 145 2.52 21.53 13.00
N GLN A 146 3.22 21.95 11.94
CA GLN A 146 2.75 22.99 11.03
C GLN A 146 2.89 22.51 9.59
N CYS A 147 1.87 22.78 8.76
CA CYS A 147 1.96 22.58 7.32
C CYS A 147 2.46 23.84 6.61
N TYR A 148 3.30 23.66 5.59
CA TYR A 148 3.83 24.73 4.75
C TYR A 148 3.50 24.47 3.29
N ASN A 149 3.48 25.53 2.46
CA ASN A 149 3.21 25.38 1.02
C ASN A 149 4.16 24.39 0.34
N PHE A 150 5.41 24.28 0.79
CA PHE A 150 6.42 23.38 0.23
C PHE A 150 6.37 21.95 0.82
N THR A 151 5.55 21.69 1.83
CA THR A 151 5.34 20.35 2.43
C THR A 151 3.92 19.81 2.21
N SER A 152 3.01 20.65 1.68
CA SER A 152 1.62 20.29 1.41
C SER A 152 1.46 19.37 0.19
N PHE A 153 0.54 18.42 0.29
CA PHE A 153 0.09 17.59 -0.83
C PHE A 153 -1.25 18.07 -1.34
N GLU A 154 -2.31 17.90 -0.55
CA GLU A 154 -3.67 18.26 -0.94
C GLU A 154 -4.62 18.42 0.25
N PRO A 155 -5.79 19.05 0.05
CA PRO A 155 -6.88 19.00 1.01
C PRO A 155 -7.27 17.55 1.33
N ALA A 156 -7.45 17.24 2.63
CA ALA A 156 -7.73 15.87 3.08
C ALA A 156 -9.03 15.30 2.51
N ILE A 157 -9.99 16.16 2.17
CA ILE A 157 -11.27 15.78 1.56
C ILE A 157 -11.10 15.00 0.24
N ASN A 158 -10.02 15.22 -0.52
CA ASN A 158 -9.78 14.53 -1.78
C ASN A 158 -9.47 13.05 -1.57
N THR A 159 -8.43 12.76 -0.78
CA THR A 159 -8.08 11.40 -0.35
C THR A 159 -9.25 10.71 0.35
N LEU A 160 -9.99 11.40 1.23
CA LEU A 160 -11.14 10.80 1.91
C LEU A 160 -12.30 10.45 0.94
N LYS A 161 -12.49 11.20 -0.14
CA LYS A 161 -13.44 10.85 -1.20
C LYS A 161 -13.00 9.64 -2.02
N GLU A 162 -11.69 9.42 -2.20
CA GLU A 162 -11.19 8.17 -2.79
C GLU A 162 -11.57 6.96 -1.92
N VAL A 163 -11.41 7.10 -0.59
CA VAL A 163 -11.82 6.07 0.38
C VAL A 163 -13.33 5.84 0.32
N GLU A 164 -14.15 6.90 0.31
CA GLU A 164 -15.60 6.78 0.23
C GLU A 164 -16.04 6.05 -1.04
N ALA A 165 -15.48 6.44 -2.19
CA ALA A 165 -15.78 5.82 -3.47
C ALA A 165 -15.43 4.33 -3.47
N PHE A 166 -14.27 3.97 -2.90
CA PHE A 166 -13.86 2.58 -2.73
C PHE A 166 -14.84 1.81 -1.84
N MET A 167 -15.20 2.35 -0.67
CA MET A 167 -16.09 1.66 0.29
C MET A 167 -17.52 1.53 -0.22
N THR A 168 -17.98 2.48 -1.04
CA THR A 168 -19.28 2.43 -1.72
C THR A 168 -19.29 1.35 -2.80
N LYS A 169 -18.22 1.22 -3.58
CA LYS A 169 -18.08 0.19 -4.61
C LYS A 169 -17.89 -1.21 -4.02
N ASN A 170 -17.31 -1.32 -2.83
CA ASN A 170 -16.94 -2.59 -2.21
C ASN A 170 -17.62 -2.76 -0.82
N PRO A 171 -18.87 -3.23 -0.78
CA PRO A 171 -19.68 -3.25 0.46
C PRO A 171 -19.20 -4.25 1.51
N SER A 172 -18.37 -5.23 1.14
CA SER A 172 -17.78 -6.22 2.06
C SER A 172 -16.46 -5.79 2.69
N GLU A 173 -15.89 -4.68 2.24
CA GLU A 173 -14.53 -4.29 2.65
C GLU A 173 -14.55 -3.40 3.89
N ILE A 174 -13.49 -3.51 4.68
CA ILE A 174 -13.24 -2.69 5.88
C ILE A 174 -11.97 -1.88 5.65
N VAL A 175 -11.98 -0.59 6.01
CA VAL A 175 -10.81 0.29 5.94
C VAL A 175 -10.48 0.81 7.33
N THR A 176 -9.19 0.89 7.65
CA THR A 176 -8.68 1.55 8.84
C THR A 176 -7.87 2.78 8.45
N ILE A 177 -8.14 3.91 9.10
CA ILE A 177 -7.35 5.14 8.97
C ILE A 177 -6.71 5.45 10.32
N ILE A 178 -5.42 5.74 10.32
CA ILE A 178 -4.67 6.22 11.47
C ILE A 178 -4.17 7.63 11.16
N ILE A 179 -4.53 8.59 12.00
CA ILE A 179 -4.25 10.00 11.78
C ILE A 179 -3.12 10.44 12.72
N GLU A 180 -2.02 10.92 12.15
CA GLU A 180 -1.09 11.78 12.89
C GLU A 180 -1.68 13.19 12.91
N ASP A 181 -2.19 13.58 14.07
CA ASP A 181 -3.15 14.67 14.21
C ASP A 181 -2.49 15.98 14.65
N TYR A 182 -2.49 16.96 13.74
CA TYR A 182 -2.09 18.34 13.97
C TYR A 182 -3.25 19.32 13.69
N VAL A 183 -4.50 18.84 13.83
CA VAL A 183 -5.72 19.61 13.61
C VAL A 183 -6.24 20.19 14.93
N HIS A 184 -6.10 21.50 15.08
CA HIS A 184 -6.54 22.27 16.23
C HIS A 184 -7.89 22.96 16.01
N SER A 185 -8.32 23.13 14.76
CA SER A 185 -9.62 23.70 14.45
C SER A 185 -10.75 22.87 15.07
N PRO A 186 -11.73 23.52 15.75
CA PRO A 186 -12.80 22.79 16.42
C PRO A 186 -13.60 21.94 15.45
N LYS A 187 -13.64 20.62 15.69
CA LYS A 187 -14.34 19.64 14.86
C LYS A 187 -13.79 19.53 13.43
N GLY A 188 -12.54 19.94 13.18
CA GLY A 188 -11.95 19.89 11.84
C GLY A 188 -11.99 18.49 11.23
N LEU A 189 -11.54 17.48 11.99
CA LEU A 189 -11.54 16.08 11.56
C LEU A 189 -12.97 15.54 11.36
N THR A 190 -13.83 15.68 12.36
CA THR A 190 -15.21 15.16 12.25
C THR A 190 -15.99 15.81 11.10
N ARG A 191 -15.78 17.10 10.82
CA ARG A 191 -16.37 17.78 9.66
C ARG A 191 -15.85 17.21 8.35
N VAL A 192 -14.54 17.15 8.14
CA VAL A 192 -13.99 16.70 6.85
C VAL A 192 -14.36 15.26 6.52
N PHE A 193 -14.48 14.37 7.51
CA PHE A 193 -14.97 13.01 7.31
C PHE A 193 -16.48 12.95 7.00
N SER A 194 -17.30 13.79 7.65
CA SER A 194 -18.73 13.88 7.33
C SER A 194 -18.96 14.47 5.94
N ASP A 195 -18.22 15.51 5.57
CA ASP A 195 -18.26 16.13 4.23
C ASP A 195 -17.79 15.17 3.14
N ALA A 196 -16.88 14.24 3.47
CA ALA A 196 -16.49 13.13 2.60
C ALA A 196 -17.58 12.05 2.44
N GLY A 197 -18.58 12.02 3.33
CA GLY A 197 -19.62 10.98 3.38
C GLY A 197 -19.19 9.67 4.02
N LEU A 198 -18.15 9.69 4.86
CA LEU A 198 -17.57 8.52 5.51
C LEU A 198 -18.19 8.19 6.89
N ASP A 199 -18.91 9.14 7.48
CA ASP A 199 -19.62 8.99 8.75
C ASP A 199 -20.58 7.79 8.77
N LYS A 200 -21.24 7.50 7.65
CA LYS A 200 -22.12 6.33 7.46
C LYS A 200 -21.42 4.98 7.63
N TYR A 201 -20.09 4.93 7.53
CA TYR A 201 -19.27 3.72 7.70
C TYR A 201 -18.60 3.62 9.07
N TRP A 202 -18.66 4.68 9.88
CA TRP A 202 -17.81 4.86 11.05
C TRP A 202 -18.08 3.81 12.14
N TYR A 203 -17.02 3.18 12.64
CA TYR A 203 -17.09 2.29 13.79
C TYR A 203 -17.03 3.11 15.08
N PRO A 204 -18.08 3.10 15.92
CA PRO A 204 -18.18 4.01 17.04
C PRO A 204 -17.34 3.58 18.26
N VAL A 205 -16.72 4.56 18.94
CA VAL A 205 -15.81 4.36 20.10
C VAL A 205 -16.48 3.60 21.25
N GLU A 206 -17.77 3.84 21.51
CA GLU A 206 -18.51 3.20 22.58
C GLU A 206 -18.69 1.68 22.38
N LYS A 207 -18.58 1.20 21.14
CA LYS A 207 -18.63 -0.23 20.80
C LYS A 207 -17.25 -0.87 20.71
N MET A 208 -16.17 -0.07 20.74
CA MET A 208 -14.81 -0.61 20.62
C MET A 208 -14.46 -1.46 21.84
N PRO A 209 -13.85 -2.65 21.64
CA PRO A 209 -13.48 -3.54 22.73
C PRO A 209 -12.49 -2.88 23.69
N LYS A 210 -12.57 -3.26 24.96
CA LYS A 210 -11.69 -2.77 26.02
C LYS A 210 -10.94 -3.94 26.64
N LYS A 211 -9.79 -3.66 27.25
CA LYS A 211 -9.01 -4.63 28.04
C LYS A 211 -8.63 -5.89 27.24
N GLY A 212 -8.23 -5.71 25.99
CA GLY A 212 -7.75 -6.81 25.14
C GLY A 212 -8.81 -7.77 24.62
N GLN A 213 -10.10 -7.46 24.79
CA GLN A 213 -11.19 -8.28 24.25
C GLN A 213 -11.15 -8.35 22.72
N ASN A 214 -11.73 -9.43 22.18
CA ASN A 214 -11.91 -9.56 20.74
C ASN A 214 -12.81 -8.44 20.19
N TRP A 215 -12.48 -7.98 18.99
CA TRP A 215 -13.38 -7.16 18.18
C TRP A 215 -14.57 -7.98 17.70
N PRO A 216 -15.68 -7.36 17.25
CA PRO A 216 -16.69 -8.08 16.52
C PRO A 216 -16.10 -8.80 15.30
N THR A 217 -16.82 -9.78 14.78
CA THR A 217 -16.38 -10.43 13.56
C THR A 217 -16.41 -9.43 12.41
N VAL A 218 -15.53 -9.62 11.42
CA VAL A 218 -15.57 -8.79 10.20
C VAL A 218 -16.94 -8.85 9.53
N ASN A 219 -17.60 -10.01 9.56
CA ASN A 219 -18.96 -10.18 9.04
C ASN A 219 -19.97 -9.29 9.78
N ASP A 220 -19.91 -9.24 11.11
CA ASP A 220 -20.80 -8.38 11.90
C ASP A 220 -20.54 -6.89 11.62
N MET A 221 -19.27 -6.50 11.50
CA MET A 221 -18.89 -5.13 11.16
C MET A 221 -19.44 -4.71 9.80
N VAL A 222 -19.32 -5.59 8.79
CA VAL A 222 -19.87 -5.40 7.45
C VAL A 222 -21.40 -5.34 7.47
N GLN A 223 -22.07 -6.28 8.13
CA GLN A 223 -23.54 -6.33 8.21
C GLN A 223 -24.14 -5.09 8.87
N ASN A 224 -23.46 -4.51 9.86
CA ASN A 224 -23.88 -3.28 10.54
C ASN A 224 -23.37 -2.01 9.84
N ASN A 225 -22.70 -2.14 8.69
CA ASN A 225 -22.03 -1.07 7.96
C ASN A 225 -21.01 -0.26 8.80
N HIS A 226 -20.49 -0.81 9.90
CA HIS A 226 -19.39 -0.21 10.67
C HIS A 226 -18.04 -0.67 10.10
N ARG A 227 -17.75 -0.21 8.88
CA ARG A 227 -16.64 -0.69 8.05
C ARG A 227 -15.44 0.26 8.01
N LEU A 228 -15.51 1.40 8.67
CA LEU A 228 -14.42 2.37 8.76
C LEU A 228 -13.98 2.50 10.23
N LEU A 229 -12.73 2.14 10.53
CA LEU A 229 -12.12 2.45 11.82
C LEU A 229 -11.22 3.66 11.66
N VAL A 230 -11.34 4.64 12.56
CA VAL A 230 -10.49 5.84 12.56
C VAL A 230 -9.86 6.02 13.92
N PHE A 231 -8.53 6.13 13.93
CA PHE A 231 -7.73 6.39 15.11
C PHE A 231 -6.97 7.71 14.93
N THR A 232 -6.71 8.41 16.03
CA THR A 232 -5.92 9.66 16.08
C THR A 232 -4.85 9.58 17.16
N SER A 233 -3.72 10.25 16.92
CA SER A 233 -2.64 10.44 17.88
C SER A 233 -2.97 11.46 18.99
N ASP A 234 -4.01 12.27 18.86
CA ASP A 234 -4.44 13.20 19.92
C ASP A 234 -5.52 12.58 20.83
N SER A 235 -5.15 12.32 22.08
CA SER A 235 -6.05 11.77 23.09
C SER A 235 -7.29 12.62 23.38
N SER A 236 -7.25 13.93 23.12
CA SER A 236 -8.37 14.84 23.38
C SER A 236 -9.59 14.53 22.51
N LYS A 237 -9.34 14.05 21.29
CA LYS A 237 -10.35 13.78 20.25
C LYS A 237 -11.31 12.65 20.60
N GLU A 238 -10.89 11.69 21.42
CA GLU A 238 -11.77 10.58 21.82
C GLU A 238 -12.96 11.08 22.64
N SER A 239 -12.69 11.92 23.63
CA SER A 239 -13.76 12.49 24.47
C SER A 239 -14.47 13.67 23.83
N GLY A 240 -13.77 14.46 23.01
CA GLY A 240 -14.31 15.69 22.41
C GLY A 240 -15.03 15.49 21.08
N GLU A 241 -14.59 14.52 20.28
CA GLU A 241 -15.03 14.31 18.90
C GLU A 241 -15.46 12.86 18.60
N GLY A 242 -15.22 11.91 19.52
CA GLY A 242 -15.55 10.49 19.30
C GLY A 242 -14.59 9.76 18.35
N ILE A 243 -13.38 10.28 18.14
CA ILE A 243 -12.33 9.64 17.33
C ILE A 243 -11.40 8.85 18.25
N ALA A 244 -11.21 7.56 18.00
CA ALA A 244 -10.51 6.68 18.93
C ALA A 244 -9.05 7.10 19.15
N TYR A 245 -8.62 7.20 20.40
CA TYR A 245 -7.21 7.46 20.71
C TYR A 245 -6.38 6.21 20.43
N GLN A 246 -5.48 6.27 19.46
CA GLN A 246 -4.71 5.12 18.94
C GLN A 246 -4.16 4.22 20.05
N TRP A 247 -3.34 4.77 20.94
CA TRP A 247 -2.62 4.01 21.97
C TRP A 247 -3.50 3.51 23.13
N ARG A 248 -4.81 3.81 23.11
CA ARG A 248 -5.79 3.11 23.97
C ARG A 248 -6.13 1.72 23.43
N TYR A 249 -6.14 1.55 22.10
CA TYR A 249 -6.70 0.35 21.44
C TYR A 249 -5.64 -0.54 20.80
N MET A 250 -4.46 0.00 20.47
CA MET A 250 -3.36 -0.75 19.89
C MET A 250 -2.05 -0.57 20.67
N VAL A 251 -1.18 -1.59 20.59
CA VAL A 251 0.25 -1.44 20.84
C VAL A 251 0.95 -1.16 19.51
N GLU A 252 2.11 -0.51 19.56
CA GLU A 252 2.85 -0.09 18.38
C GLU A 252 4.36 -0.16 18.64
N ASN A 253 5.13 -0.66 17.67
CA ASN A 253 6.58 -0.59 17.73
C ASN A 253 7.09 0.78 17.27
N GLU A 254 8.30 1.11 17.68
CA GLU A 254 8.96 2.36 17.28
C GLU A 254 8.98 2.49 15.74
N SER A 255 8.84 3.72 15.25
CA SER A 255 8.85 4.03 13.82
C SER A 255 10.22 4.58 13.37
N GLY A 256 10.45 4.63 12.05
CA GLY A 256 11.69 5.16 11.49
C GLY A 256 12.91 4.29 11.80
N ASP A 257 14.11 4.84 11.68
CA ASP A 257 15.36 4.09 11.90
C ASP A 257 15.46 3.45 13.29
N PRO A 258 14.99 4.07 14.40
CA PRO A 258 14.92 3.42 15.70
C PRO A 258 14.03 2.17 15.72
N GLY A 259 13.04 2.09 14.82
CA GLY A 259 12.15 0.95 14.62
C GLY A 259 12.66 -0.11 13.66
N VAL A 260 13.60 0.22 12.77
CA VAL A 260 14.15 -0.68 11.74
C VAL A 260 15.52 -1.19 12.17
N VAL A 261 15.57 -1.86 13.32
CA VAL A 261 16.80 -2.43 13.89
C VAL A 261 16.75 -3.97 13.79
N PRO A 262 17.65 -4.61 13.02
CA PRO A 262 17.64 -6.07 12.88
C PRO A 262 17.63 -6.80 14.23
N GLY A 263 16.64 -7.69 14.42
CA GLY A 263 16.51 -8.50 15.63
C GLY A 263 15.97 -7.75 16.87
N SER A 264 15.59 -6.48 16.75
CA SER A 264 14.96 -5.71 17.84
C SER A 264 13.62 -5.11 17.38
N CYS A 265 12.61 -5.19 18.23
CA CYS A 265 11.32 -4.55 18.02
C CYS A 265 10.86 -3.91 19.33
N SER A 266 11.29 -2.65 19.55
CA SER A 266 10.94 -1.87 20.74
C SER A 266 9.57 -1.23 20.60
N ASN A 267 8.85 -1.04 21.71
CA ASN A 267 7.61 -0.26 21.68
C ASN A 267 7.92 1.22 21.45
N ARG A 268 6.98 1.90 20.78
CA ARG A 268 6.95 3.36 20.69
C ARG A 268 6.74 3.97 22.09
N LYS A 269 7.22 5.20 22.31
CA LYS A 269 7.12 5.90 23.60
C LYS A 269 5.68 6.10 24.08
N GLU A 270 4.77 6.49 23.20
CA GLU A 270 3.35 6.72 23.53
C GLU A 270 2.59 5.40 23.74
N SER A 271 3.10 4.30 23.17
CA SER A 271 2.53 2.97 23.27
C SER A 271 2.86 2.30 24.60
N LYS A 272 1.95 1.46 25.06
CA LYS A 272 2.26 0.44 26.07
C LYS A 272 3.30 -0.56 25.53
N PRO A 273 3.96 -1.34 26.40
CA PRO A 273 4.83 -2.43 25.97
C PRO A 273 4.12 -3.38 24.99
N LEU A 274 4.84 -3.89 23.97
CA LEU A 274 4.25 -4.72 22.92
C LEU A 274 3.59 -6.00 23.44
N ASN A 275 4.08 -6.53 24.56
CA ASN A 275 3.50 -7.71 25.22
C ASN A 275 2.29 -7.38 26.12
N SER A 276 1.85 -6.12 26.17
CA SER A 276 0.63 -5.73 26.90
C SER A 276 -0.58 -6.44 26.30
N ARG A 277 -1.47 -6.92 27.17
CA ARG A 277 -2.76 -7.53 26.80
C ARG A 277 -3.95 -6.63 27.09
N SER A 278 -3.69 -5.38 27.43
CA SER A 278 -4.75 -4.39 27.69
C SER A 278 -5.32 -3.78 26.39
N SER A 279 -4.55 -3.85 25.31
CA SER A 279 -4.93 -3.47 23.94
C SER A 279 -5.00 -4.74 23.09
N SER A 280 -5.94 -4.81 22.15
CA SER A 280 -6.21 -6.01 21.36
C SER A 280 -5.69 -5.92 19.93
N LEU A 281 -5.21 -4.74 19.51
CA LEU A 281 -4.63 -4.49 18.20
C LEU A 281 -3.12 -4.27 18.31
N PHE A 282 -2.39 -4.58 17.24
CA PHE A 282 -0.95 -4.30 17.12
C PHE A 282 -0.64 -3.70 15.74
N LEU A 283 -0.12 -2.47 15.73
CA LEU A 283 0.47 -1.83 14.55
C LEU A 283 1.99 -2.07 14.50
N MET A 284 2.46 -2.72 13.44
CA MET A 284 3.88 -2.87 13.15
C MET A 284 4.32 -1.84 12.11
N ASN A 285 5.12 -0.86 12.52
CA ASN A 285 5.85 0.03 11.64
C ASN A 285 7.11 -0.68 11.11
N TYR A 286 7.28 -0.69 9.80
CA TYR A 286 8.52 -1.13 9.16
C TYR A 286 8.86 -0.22 7.98
N PHE A 287 9.47 0.92 8.32
CA PHE A 287 9.95 1.89 7.36
C PHE A 287 11.07 2.74 7.98
N PRO A 288 12.11 3.11 7.22
CA PRO A 288 13.16 4.02 7.70
C PRO A 288 12.63 5.44 7.90
N THR A 289 13.39 6.27 8.61
CA THR A 289 13.04 7.69 8.83
C THR A 289 12.96 8.45 7.50
N ILE A 290 13.89 8.14 6.59
CA ILE A 290 13.93 8.73 5.25
C ILE A 290 13.49 7.65 4.26
N PRO A 291 12.32 7.80 3.61
CA PRO A 291 11.86 6.83 2.62
C PRO A 291 12.73 6.92 1.37
N VAL A 292 13.47 5.86 1.06
CA VAL A 292 14.31 5.78 -0.14
C VAL A 292 13.68 4.81 -1.14
N GLN A 293 13.05 5.36 -2.18
CA GLN A 293 12.32 4.60 -3.21
C GLN A 293 13.13 3.43 -3.82
N ASN A 294 14.44 3.61 -4.04
CA ASN A 294 15.31 2.57 -4.61
C ASN A 294 15.72 1.47 -3.61
N GLU A 295 15.65 1.74 -2.31
CA GLU A 295 15.95 0.77 -1.26
C GLU A 295 14.69 -0.01 -0.81
N ALA A 296 13.51 0.56 -1.01
CA ALA A 296 12.23 -0.04 -0.60
C ALA A 296 12.03 -1.49 -1.06
N CYS A 297 12.49 -1.84 -2.27
CA CYS A 297 12.37 -3.22 -2.76
C CYS A 297 13.16 -4.21 -1.89
N LYS A 298 14.33 -3.82 -1.38
CA LYS A 298 15.15 -4.61 -0.47
C LYS A 298 14.54 -4.65 0.93
N GLU A 299 13.97 -3.53 1.38
CA GLU A 299 13.27 -3.45 2.67
C GLU A 299 12.13 -4.46 2.73
N HIS A 300 11.25 -4.52 1.72
CA HIS A 300 10.09 -5.42 1.71
C HIS A 300 10.39 -6.87 1.27
N SER A 301 11.66 -7.27 1.30
CA SER A 301 12.10 -8.65 1.00
C SER A 301 12.27 -9.46 2.29
N SER A 302 13.31 -10.30 2.40
CA SER A 302 13.63 -11.03 3.63
C SER A 302 13.68 -10.18 4.91
N PRO A 303 14.23 -8.94 4.91
CA PRO A 303 14.31 -8.13 6.12
C PRO A 303 12.95 -7.82 6.78
N LEU A 304 11.91 -7.56 5.99
CA LEU A 304 10.56 -7.35 6.51
C LEU A 304 9.99 -8.64 7.16
N ALA A 305 10.21 -9.80 6.56
CA ALA A 305 9.78 -11.08 7.12
C ALA A 305 10.50 -11.37 8.46
N ASP A 306 11.81 -11.07 8.54
CA ASP A 306 12.60 -11.20 9.76
C ASP A 306 12.11 -10.24 10.86
N MET A 307 11.77 -9.00 10.50
CA MET A 307 11.20 -8.05 11.45
C MET A 307 9.81 -8.50 11.93
N ALA A 308 8.94 -9.00 11.05
CA ALA A 308 7.64 -9.53 11.44
C ALA A 308 7.79 -10.65 12.48
N GLY A 309 8.75 -11.57 12.29
CA GLY A 309 9.06 -12.61 13.26
C GLY A 309 9.65 -12.07 14.58
N THR A 310 10.47 -11.01 14.50
CA THR A 310 11.05 -10.33 15.67
C THR A 310 9.98 -9.64 16.50
N CYS A 311 9.08 -8.89 15.86
CA CYS A 311 7.97 -8.21 16.51
C CYS A 311 6.94 -9.19 17.08
N TYR A 312 6.66 -10.30 16.38
CA TYR A 312 5.83 -11.39 16.91
C TYR A 312 6.35 -11.91 18.25
N LYS A 313 7.66 -12.19 18.35
CA LYS A 313 8.30 -12.64 19.60
C LYS A 313 8.25 -11.55 20.68
N SER A 314 8.58 -10.32 20.33
CA SER A 314 8.61 -9.17 21.25
C SER A 314 7.22 -8.83 21.80
N ALA A 315 6.17 -9.05 21.01
CA ALA A 315 4.78 -8.91 21.41
C ALA A 315 4.23 -10.11 22.19
N GLY A 316 5.07 -11.08 22.58
CA GLY A 316 4.67 -12.26 23.34
C GLY A 316 3.82 -13.23 22.54
N ASN A 317 4.23 -13.52 21.30
CA ASN A 317 3.54 -14.41 20.36
C ASN A 317 2.19 -13.87 19.85
N VAL A 318 2.08 -12.55 19.67
CA VAL A 318 0.93 -11.91 19.01
C VAL A 318 1.38 -11.42 17.65
N ILE A 319 0.67 -11.86 16.61
CA ILE A 319 0.92 -11.43 15.23
C ILE A 319 0.38 -10.01 15.05
N PRO A 320 1.15 -9.08 14.46
CA PRO A 320 0.67 -7.74 14.12
C PRO A 320 -0.64 -7.75 13.32
N ASN A 321 -1.56 -6.86 13.67
CA ASN A 321 -2.80 -6.65 12.93
C ASN A 321 -2.60 -5.71 11.74
N PHE A 322 -1.61 -4.83 11.79
CA PHE A 322 -1.25 -3.94 10.70
C PHE A 322 0.24 -4.01 10.43
N VAL A 323 0.62 -4.05 9.15
CA VAL A 323 2.01 -3.94 8.70
C VAL A 323 2.11 -2.67 7.86
N ALA A 324 2.69 -1.62 8.45
CA ALA A 324 2.85 -0.31 7.83
C ALA A 324 4.20 -0.19 7.12
N VAL A 325 4.18 0.16 5.84
CA VAL A 325 5.36 0.28 4.98
C VAL A 325 5.29 1.51 4.07
N ASN A 326 6.44 1.99 3.60
CA ASN A 326 6.51 2.88 2.43
C ASN A 326 6.47 2.04 1.14
N PHE A 327 6.25 2.64 -0.03
CA PHE A 327 6.42 2.07 -1.37
C PHE A 327 6.00 0.59 -1.50
N TYR A 328 4.78 0.27 -1.05
CA TYR A 328 4.34 -1.10 -0.78
C TYR A 328 4.41 -2.06 -1.99
N MET A 329 4.39 -1.54 -3.22
CA MET A 329 4.52 -2.32 -4.46
C MET A 329 5.96 -2.80 -4.74
N ARG A 330 6.96 -2.14 -4.16
CA ARG A 330 8.37 -2.43 -4.45
C ARG A 330 8.83 -3.64 -3.65
N SER A 331 9.32 -4.67 -4.33
CA SER A 331 9.89 -5.87 -3.71
C SER A 331 10.86 -6.60 -4.64
N ASP A 332 11.47 -7.67 -4.14
CA ASP A 332 12.33 -8.55 -4.93
C ASP A 332 11.62 -9.83 -5.44
N GLY A 333 10.29 -9.87 -5.32
CA GLY A 333 9.44 -11.03 -5.59
C GLY A 333 8.06 -10.89 -4.93
N GLY A 334 7.84 -11.62 -3.83
CA GLY A 334 6.54 -11.68 -3.14
C GLY A 334 6.20 -10.45 -2.28
N GLY A 335 7.22 -9.73 -1.80
CA GLY A 335 7.06 -8.47 -1.09
C GLY A 335 6.28 -8.52 0.21
N VAL A 336 5.77 -7.36 0.61
CA VAL A 336 4.88 -7.22 1.77
C VAL A 336 3.61 -8.06 1.64
N PHE A 337 3.13 -8.30 0.41
CA PHE A 337 1.96 -9.13 0.16
C PHE A 337 2.16 -10.58 0.60
N ASP A 338 3.32 -11.19 0.30
CA ASP A 338 3.65 -12.54 0.77
C ASP A 338 3.85 -12.58 2.29
N VAL A 339 4.45 -11.56 2.89
CA VAL A 339 4.59 -11.47 4.35
C VAL A 339 3.23 -11.45 5.05
N VAL A 340 2.29 -10.62 4.60
CA VAL A 340 0.94 -10.54 5.16
C VAL A 340 0.16 -11.84 4.94
N ASP A 341 0.33 -12.52 3.81
CA ASP A 341 -0.29 -13.83 3.56
C ASP A 341 0.23 -14.91 4.53
N ARG A 342 1.54 -14.93 4.81
CA ARG A 342 2.15 -15.85 5.78
C ARG A 342 1.65 -15.58 7.20
N MET A 343 1.59 -14.30 7.60
CA MET A 343 1.06 -13.88 8.89
C MET A 343 -0.40 -14.30 9.08
N ASN A 344 -1.24 -14.09 8.06
CA ASN A 344 -2.64 -14.55 8.07
C ASN A 344 -2.75 -16.08 8.05
N GLY A 345 -1.92 -16.78 7.28
CA GLY A 345 -1.89 -18.25 7.30
C GLY A 345 -1.64 -18.82 8.70
N GLN A 346 -0.64 -18.26 9.38
CA GLN A 346 -0.28 -18.69 10.73
C GLN A 346 -1.37 -18.34 11.75
N SER A 347 -1.86 -17.09 11.75
CA SER A 347 -2.84 -16.62 12.74
C SER A 347 -4.23 -17.20 12.57
N LEU A 348 -4.69 -17.38 11.32
CA LEU A 348 -6.08 -17.74 11.04
C LEU A 348 -6.30 -19.26 10.97
N CYS A 349 -5.31 -20.03 10.51
CA CYS A 349 -5.49 -21.46 10.27
C CYS A 349 -4.26 -22.34 10.56
N GLY A 350 -3.14 -21.78 11.02
CA GLY A 350 -1.93 -22.54 11.35
C GLY A 350 -1.11 -23.00 10.16
N CYS A 351 -1.35 -22.44 8.97
CA CYS A 351 -0.64 -22.79 7.75
C CYS A 351 0.50 -21.81 7.45
N SER A 352 1.41 -22.22 6.56
CA SER A 352 2.52 -21.38 6.12
C SER A 352 2.07 -20.12 5.37
N THR A 353 0.89 -20.16 4.73
CA THR A 353 0.27 -19.04 4.01
C THR A 353 -1.25 -19.14 4.06
N VAL A 354 -1.95 -18.01 3.97
CA VAL A 354 -3.41 -17.93 4.03
C VAL A 354 -4.08 -18.69 2.89
N THR A 355 -3.45 -18.77 1.71
CA THR A 355 -4.00 -19.52 0.57
C THR A 355 -4.05 -21.03 0.83
N SER A 356 -3.22 -21.54 1.76
CA SER A 356 -3.23 -22.94 2.19
C SER A 356 -4.34 -23.25 3.20
N CYS A 357 -5.04 -22.23 3.71
CA CYS A 357 -6.13 -22.44 4.65
C CYS A 357 -7.30 -23.20 4.00
N GLN A 358 -7.96 -24.02 4.83
CA GLN A 358 -9.19 -24.72 4.48
C GLN A 358 -10.30 -24.18 5.38
N ALA A 359 -11.26 -23.46 4.79
CA ALA A 359 -12.40 -22.94 5.54
C ALA A 359 -13.16 -24.09 6.24
N GLY A 360 -13.41 -23.94 7.54
CA GLY A 360 -14.10 -24.94 8.36
C GLY A 360 -13.25 -26.15 8.78
N ALA A 361 -12.02 -26.30 8.29
CA ALA A 361 -11.11 -27.36 8.74
C ALA A 361 -10.47 -27.02 10.09
N PRO A 362 -10.02 -28.03 10.87
CA PRO A 362 -9.27 -27.80 12.09
C PRO A 362 -7.98 -27.01 11.83
N PHE A 363 -7.59 -26.18 12.79
CA PHE A 363 -6.32 -25.43 12.76
C PHE A 363 -5.13 -26.37 12.50
N GLY A 364 -4.25 -26.02 11.56
CA GLY A 364 -3.14 -26.82 11.08
C GLY A 364 -3.47 -27.72 9.87
N SER A 365 -4.73 -27.80 9.45
CA SER A 365 -5.15 -28.62 8.29
C SER A 365 -4.94 -27.84 6.98
N CYS A 366 -3.74 -27.93 6.42
CA CYS A 366 -3.32 -27.14 5.27
C CYS A 366 -3.52 -27.88 3.94
N LYS A 367 -3.99 -27.17 2.90
CA LYS A 367 -3.97 -27.69 1.53
C LYS A 367 -2.53 -27.82 1.07
N THR A 368 -2.21 -28.91 0.39
CA THR A 368 -1.00 -28.98 -0.42
C THR A 368 -1.18 -28.03 -1.61
N ILE A 369 -0.54 -26.88 -1.53
CA ILE A 369 -0.37 -26.02 -2.69
C ILE A 369 0.93 -26.51 -3.33
N ASN A 370 0.84 -27.16 -4.49
CA ASN A 370 2.02 -27.32 -5.33
C ASN A 370 2.57 -25.91 -5.50
N ALA A 371 3.86 -25.68 -5.22
CA ALA A 371 4.53 -24.39 -5.35
C ALA A 371 4.44 -23.87 -6.80
N SER A 372 3.26 -23.41 -7.15
CA SER A 372 2.93 -22.61 -8.30
C SER A 372 2.71 -21.25 -7.69
N ASN A 373 3.49 -20.29 -8.18
CA ASN A 373 3.43 -18.88 -7.83
C ASN A 373 2.10 -18.22 -8.29
N THR A 374 0.98 -18.92 -8.16
CA THR A 374 -0.33 -18.50 -8.63
C THR A 374 -1.10 -17.83 -7.50
N THR A 375 -1.34 -16.53 -7.67
CA THR A 375 -2.36 -15.77 -6.95
C THR A 375 -3.75 -16.38 -7.27
N PRO A 376 -4.62 -16.65 -6.29
CA PRO A 376 -6.00 -17.02 -6.58
C PRO A 376 -6.70 -15.89 -7.34
N ALA A 377 -7.37 -16.21 -8.43
CA ALA A 377 -8.29 -15.29 -9.08
C ALA A 377 -9.50 -15.07 -8.16
N THR A 378 -9.74 -13.82 -7.74
CA THR A 378 -10.92 -13.43 -6.97
C THR A 378 -12.18 -13.63 -7.83
N PRO A 379 -13.23 -14.33 -7.35
CA PRO A 379 -14.50 -14.42 -8.07
C PRO A 379 -15.27 -13.12 -7.86
N GLY A 380 -15.00 -12.14 -8.72
CA GLY A 380 -15.70 -10.87 -8.75
C GLY A 380 -15.18 -10.06 -9.92
N SER A 381 -16.05 -9.77 -10.88
CA SER A 381 -15.77 -8.88 -12.02
C SER A 381 -15.60 -7.44 -11.51
N ALA A 382 -14.46 -7.17 -10.87
CA ALA A 382 -14.02 -5.86 -10.44
C ALA A 382 -12.63 -5.62 -11.04
N GLY A 383 -12.64 -5.22 -12.32
CA GLY A 383 -11.54 -4.64 -13.09
C GLY A 383 -10.12 -5.03 -12.67
N SER A 384 -9.60 -6.12 -13.24
CA SER A 384 -8.15 -6.26 -13.41
C SER A 384 -7.72 -5.13 -14.37
N PHE A 385 -7.04 -4.11 -13.84
CA PHE A 385 -6.53 -3.03 -14.68
C PHE A 385 -5.30 -3.53 -15.42
N SER A 386 -5.47 -3.79 -16.72
CA SER A 386 -4.39 -4.07 -17.68
C SER A 386 -3.69 -2.78 -18.15
N GLY A 387 -3.76 -1.69 -17.39
CA GLY A 387 -3.10 -0.45 -17.76
C GLY A 387 -1.74 -0.31 -17.09
N SER A 388 -0.74 0.03 -17.88
CA SER A 388 0.55 0.48 -17.39
C SER A 388 0.35 1.74 -16.53
N VAL A 389 0.52 1.63 -15.21
CA VAL A 389 1.08 2.76 -14.47
C VAL A 389 2.55 2.78 -14.86
N GLN A 390 2.85 3.56 -15.89
CA GLN A 390 4.22 3.92 -16.20
C GLN A 390 4.75 4.62 -14.96
N LEU A 391 5.72 4.01 -14.26
CA LEU A 391 6.51 4.75 -13.28
C LEU A 391 7.09 5.93 -14.05
N THR A 392 6.55 7.13 -13.84
CA THR A 392 7.12 8.36 -14.39
C THR A 392 8.41 8.61 -13.63
N GLY A 393 9.48 7.97 -14.05
CA GLY A 393 10.77 8.19 -13.41
C GLY A 393 11.76 7.07 -13.66
N ALA A 394 12.43 7.11 -14.80
CA ALA A 394 13.89 7.00 -14.68
C ALA A 394 14.31 8.11 -13.72
N ALA A 395 15.18 7.80 -12.76
CA ALA A 395 15.74 8.75 -11.80
C ALA A 395 15.85 10.14 -12.44
N SER A 396 15.20 11.15 -11.86
CA SER A 396 15.35 12.52 -12.35
C SER A 396 16.83 12.74 -12.58
N THR A 397 17.20 13.10 -13.82
CA THR A 397 18.55 13.59 -14.06
C THR A 397 18.67 14.81 -13.17
N VAL A 398 19.42 14.68 -12.08
CA VAL A 398 19.85 15.81 -11.28
C VAL A 398 20.73 16.62 -12.23
N ASN A 399 20.14 17.59 -12.90
CA ASN A 399 20.89 18.68 -13.49
C ASN A 399 21.48 19.43 -12.30
N ILE A 400 22.72 19.10 -11.94
CA ILE A 400 23.54 19.88 -11.02
C ILE A 400 24.00 21.10 -11.82
N PRO A 401 23.44 22.31 -11.63
CA PRO A 401 24.11 23.49 -12.14
C PRO A 401 25.21 23.80 -11.13
N SER A 402 26.45 23.46 -11.49
CA SER A 402 27.68 23.92 -10.87
C SER A 402 27.95 23.50 -9.41
N ILE A 403 29.05 22.77 -9.29
CA ILE A 403 29.73 22.29 -8.08
C ILE A 403 30.27 23.48 -7.25
N PHE A 404 29.41 24.30 -6.65
CA PHE A 404 29.85 25.38 -5.75
C PHE A 404 28.99 25.64 -4.50
N VAL A 405 27.92 24.85 -4.26
CA VAL A 405 27.07 25.01 -3.05
C VAL A 405 27.19 23.84 -2.06
N LEU A 406 28.06 22.85 -2.33
CA LEU A 406 28.18 21.62 -1.54
C LEU A 406 29.12 21.69 -0.32
N CYS A 407 29.54 22.87 0.13
CA CYS A 407 30.42 23.03 1.30
C CYS A 407 29.84 23.81 2.49
N LEU A 408 28.53 24.09 2.54
CA LEU A 408 27.94 24.83 3.67
C LEU A 408 26.75 24.14 4.39
N PHE A 409 26.48 22.86 4.10
CA PHE A 409 25.31 22.16 4.65
C PHE A 409 25.51 21.14 5.79
N PRO A 410 26.68 20.97 6.45
CA PRO A 410 26.74 20.20 7.70
C PRO A 410 26.98 21.06 8.96
N PHE A 411 26.60 22.35 8.98
CA PHE A 411 26.82 23.21 10.17
C PHE A 411 25.59 23.92 10.75
N LEU A 412 24.36 23.61 10.29
CA LEU A 412 23.14 24.25 10.81
C LEU A 412 22.14 23.31 11.51
N ILE A 413 22.51 22.06 11.81
CA ILE A 413 21.67 21.12 12.59
C ILE A 413 22.37 20.68 13.90
N THR A 414 23.21 21.55 14.47
CA THR A 414 23.82 21.32 15.80
C THR A 414 23.73 22.50 16.77
N PHE A 415 22.94 23.53 16.44
CA PHE A 415 22.49 24.51 17.43
C PHE A 415 20.98 24.67 17.32
N TYR A 416 20.31 24.81 18.46
CA TYR A 416 18.86 24.74 18.68
C TYR A 416 18.29 23.33 18.93
N LEU A 417 18.92 22.63 19.87
CA LEU A 417 18.21 21.80 20.85
C LEU A 417 18.34 22.49 22.22
N LEU A 418 17.35 23.32 22.53
CA LEU A 418 16.92 23.70 23.88
C LEU A 418 15.40 23.94 23.83
#